data_AF-A0A849R404-F1
#
_entry.id   AF-A0A849R404-F1
#
_cell.length_a   1.000
_cell.length_b   1.000
_cell.length_c   1.000
_cell.angle_alpha   90.00
_cell.angle_beta   90.00
_cell.angle_gamma   90.00
#
_symmetry.space_group_name_H-M   'P 1'
#
loop_
_entity.id
_entity.type
_entity.pdbx_description
1 polymer ?
#
loop_
_entity_poly.entity_id
_entity_poly.type
_entity_poly.pdbx_seq_one_letter_code
_entity_poly.pdbx_strand_id
1 'polypeptide(L)'
;MISQDLAILYFFNGLPKEIHFFAELLSDSAYLMAILILFLHFRKNKLNGITATFSIVFATALSVIFKHIFQSPRPFLSVGELNISDSSSGYSFPSSHTTLAFAAAETKPDYVFLFRIWAVLIGLSRIVLGQHYITDVIAGAILGIIVSRFICKHDILRVLKKIKSNQFELKRQLFHMATGVIVAGSIYFLEKKIVLILFSSIIIIGLILSHVSKTRKIPIIDWILDKFEREKDSKKFPGKGAFFFMLGSLISILLYGSNIAFVAVLILAVGDAATTMGGKIFGRTKHIHSKRKTLEGSIVGMSATFIVLLFLITLNPLNAFIVSVAFGVVESIIYRINDYEIDDNFVIPIVCGFILCIL
;
A
#
# COMPACT_ATOMS: atom_id res chain seq x y z
N MET A 1 -26.82 11.47 -1.64
CA MET A 1 -26.04 10.82 -0.57
C MET A 1 -25.98 11.71 0.67
N ILE A 2 -25.53 12.98 0.56
CA ILE A 2 -25.46 13.94 1.69
C ILE A 2 -26.81 14.11 2.42
N SER A 3 -27.94 14.09 1.70
CA SER A 3 -29.28 14.21 2.30
C SER A 3 -29.67 13.03 3.21
N GLN A 4 -29.20 11.82 2.93
CA GLN A 4 -29.52 10.63 3.73
C GLN A 4 -28.64 10.54 4.98
N ASP A 5 -27.35 10.83 4.84
CA ASP A 5 -26.42 10.89 5.97
C ASP A 5 -26.86 11.92 7.02
N LEU A 6 -27.36 13.07 6.56
CA LEU A 6 -27.92 14.10 7.42
C LEU A 6 -29.22 13.66 8.11
N ALA A 7 -30.16 13.05 7.37
CA ALA A 7 -31.41 12.58 7.96
C ALA A 7 -31.17 11.55 9.08
N ILE A 8 -30.25 10.61 8.84
CA ILE A 8 -29.85 9.62 9.84
C ILE A 8 -29.18 10.28 11.04
N LEU A 9 -28.26 11.21 10.79
CA LEU A 9 -27.57 11.95 11.86
C LEU A 9 -28.56 12.71 12.75
N TYR A 10 -29.47 13.50 12.16
CA TYR A 10 -30.46 14.26 12.93
C TYR A 10 -31.39 13.35 13.73
N PHE A 11 -31.82 12.22 13.15
CA PHE A 11 -32.64 11.24 13.87
C PHE A 11 -31.93 10.70 15.11
N PHE A 12 -30.68 10.22 14.98
CA PHE A 12 -29.94 9.63 16.09
C PHE A 12 -29.46 10.67 17.11
N ASN A 13 -29.05 11.86 16.66
CA ASN A 13 -28.61 12.93 17.56
C ASN A 13 -29.77 13.59 18.31
N GLY A 14 -30.98 13.56 17.74
CA GLY A 14 -32.23 14.03 18.37
C GLY A 14 -32.77 13.12 19.48
N LEU A 15 -32.10 11.99 19.77
CA LEU A 15 -32.49 11.10 20.86
C LEU A 15 -32.32 11.76 22.25
N PRO A 16 -33.06 11.29 23.29
CA PRO A 16 -33.01 11.84 24.65
C PRO A 16 -31.61 11.83 25.27
N LYS A 17 -31.33 12.76 26.19
CA LYS A 17 -30.01 12.96 26.83
C LYS A 17 -29.50 11.71 27.55
N GLU A 18 -30.40 10.89 28.08
CA GLU A 18 -30.06 9.62 28.72
C GLU A 18 -29.37 8.68 27.72
N ILE A 19 -29.85 8.66 26.47
CA ILE A 19 -29.24 7.86 25.39
C ILE A 19 -27.87 8.41 25.02
N HIS A 20 -27.68 9.74 25.02
CA HIS A 20 -26.36 10.36 24.80
C HIS A 20 -25.35 9.93 25.87
N PHE A 21 -25.74 9.92 27.15
CA PHE A 21 -24.89 9.44 28.24
C PHE A 21 -24.47 7.97 28.04
N PHE A 22 -25.42 7.09 27.70
CA PHE A 22 -25.07 5.69 27.38
C PHE A 22 -24.20 5.58 26.12
N ALA A 23 -24.42 6.43 25.12
CA ALA A 23 -23.65 6.44 23.89
C ALA A 23 -22.18 6.85 24.12
N GLU A 24 -21.93 7.77 25.05
CA GLU A 24 -20.58 8.14 25.48
C GLU A 24 -19.85 6.96 26.13
N LEU A 25 -20.47 6.32 27.15
CA LEU A 25 -19.92 5.13 27.80
C LEU A 25 -19.66 4.00 26.80
N LEU A 26 -20.60 3.79 25.88
CA LEU A 26 -20.50 2.79 24.84
C LEU A 26 -19.38 3.11 23.84
N SER A 27 -19.18 4.38 23.48
CA SER A 27 -18.07 4.80 22.62
C SER A 27 -16.72 4.45 23.27
N ASP A 28 -16.53 4.81 24.53
CA ASP A 28 -15.26 4.59 25.26
C ASP A 28 -14.99 3.11 25.52
N SER A 29 -16.04 2.30 25.58
CA SER A 29 -15.93 0.86 25.72
C SER A 29 -15.17 0.18 24.57
N ALA A 30 -14.94 0.86 23.43
CA ALA A 30 -14.09 0.39 22.35
C ALA A 30 -12.66 0.05 22.82
N TYR A 31 -12.07 0.90 23.67
CA TYR A 31 -10.72 0.67 24.21
C TYR A 31 -10.71 -0.50 25.19
N LEU A 32 -11.73 -0.59 26.05
CA LEU A 32 -11.89 -1.71 26.99
C LEU A 32 -12.05 -3.04 26.23
N MET A 33 -12.85 -3.05 25.15
CA MET A 33 -13.02 -4.22 24.29
C MET A 33 -11.68 -4.64 23.66
N ALA A 34 -10.90 -3.69 23.13
CA ALA A 34 -9.58 -4.00 22.57
C ALA A 34 -8.62 -4.55 23.63
N ILE A 35 -8.55 -3.94 24.82
CA ILE A 35 -7.71 -4.42 25.93
C ILE A 35 -8.11 -5.84 26.36
N LEU A 36 -9.41 -6.11 26.52
CA LEU A 36 -9.94 -7.43 26.85
C LEU A 36 -9.52 -8.47 25.79
N ILE A 37 -9.72 -8.17 24.51
CA ILE A 37 -9.36 -9.07 23.42
C ILE A 37 -7.86 -9.35 23.39
N LEU A 38 -7.02 -8.32 23.58
CA LEU A 38 -5.58 -8.46 23.66
C LEU A 38 -5.17 -9.31 24.86
N PHE A 39 -5.74 -9.07 26.04
CA PHE A 39 -5.50 -9.90 27.24
C PHE A 39 -5.83 -11.37 26.96
N LEU A 40 -6.99 -11.66 26.36
CA LEU A 40 -7.39 -13.02 25.98
C LEU A 40 -6.45 -13.65 24.94
N HIS A 41 -5.80 -12.85 24.08
CA HIS A 41 -4.79 -13.36 23.15
C HIS A 41 -3.47 -13.65 23.85
N PHE A 42 -2.95 -12.72 24.65
CA PHE A 42 -1.71 -12.91 25.39
C PHE A 42 -1.79 -14.05 26.40
N ARG A 43 -2.94 -14.26 27.05
CA ARG A 43 -3.18 -15.41 27.94
C ARG A 43 -3.11 -16.75 27.20
N LYS A 44 -3.57 -16.80 25.95
CA LYS A 44 -3.55 -18.02 25.13
C LYS A 44 -2.16 -18.28 24.54
N ASN A 45 -1.56 -17.25 23.94
CA ASN A 45 -0.25 -17.31 23.32
C ASN A 45 0.30 -15.89 23.08
N LYS A 46 1.53 -15.60 23.54
CA LYS A 46 2.22 -14.32 23.31
C LYS A 46 2.16 -13.86 21.86
N LEU A 47 2.27 -14.80 20.91
CA LEU A 47 2.27 -14.48 19.50
C LEU A 47 0.91 -14.04 18.96
N ASN A 48 -0.16 -14.67 19.41
CA ASN A 48 -1.51 -14.23 19.05
C ASN A 48 -1.75 -12.82 19.56
N GLY A 49 -1.22 -12.50 20.75
CA GLY A 49 -1.20 -11.16 21.31
C GLY A 49 -0.50 -10.17 20.38
N ILE A 50 0.75 -10.46 19.98
CA ILE A 50 1.52 -9.60 19.05
C ILE A 50 0.78 -9.39 17.72
N THR A 51 0.22 -10.46 17.13
CA THR A 51 -0.50 -10.37 15.85
C THR A 51 -1.76 -9.52 15.98
N ALA A 52 -2.52 -9.69 17.07
CA ALA A 52 -3.71 -8.90 17.34
C ALA A 52 -3.37 -7.43 17.61
N THR A 53 -2.31 -7.14 18.38
CA THR A 53 -1.82 -5.78 18.59
C THR A 53 -1.43 -5.12 17.28
N PHE A 54 -0.62 -5.80 16.45
CA PHE A 54 -0.22 -5.27 15.15
C PHE A 54 -1.43 -5.01 14.25
N SER A 55 -2.40 -5.92 14.25
CA SER A 55 -3.65 -5.77 13.50
C SER A 55 -4.43 -4.50 13.88
N ILE A 56 -4.68 -4.32 15.18
CA ILE A 56 -5.45 -3.17 15.71
C ILE A 56 -4.70 -1.86 15.42
N VAL A 57 -3.40 -1.81 15.76
CA VAL A 57 -2.57 -0.62 15.57
C VAL A 57 -2.44 -0.25 14.10
N PHE A 58 -2.26 -1.22 13.22
CA PHE A 58 -2.12 -0.95 11.78
C PHE A 58 -3.44 -0.45 11.18
N ALA A 59 -4.58 -1.03 11.55
CA ALA A 59 -5.89 -0.57 11.10
C ALA A 59 -6.19 0.87 11.56
N THR A 60 -5.90 1.20 12.82
CA THR A 60 -6.11 2.55 13.36
C THR A 60 -5.13 3.57 12.79
N ALA A 61 -3.87 3.19 12.57
CA ALA A 61 -2.90 4.03 11.87
C ALA A 61 -3.37 4.36 10.44
N LEU A 62 -3.88 3.36 9.71
CA LEU A 62 -4.43 3.57 8.37
C LEU A 62 -5.67 4.48 8.40
N SER A 63 -6.53 4.37 9.42
CA SER A 63 -7.63 5.32 9.64
C SER A 63 -7.15 6.74 9.84
N VAL A 64 -6.04 6.97 10.55
CA VAL A 64 -5.46 8.32 10.75
C VAL A 64 -4.89 8.85 9.44
N ILE A 65 -4.19 8.02 8.67
CA ILE A 65 -3.69 8.39 7.34
C ILE A 65 -4.87 8.80 6.43
N PHE A 66 -5.94 8.00 6.39
CA PHE A 66 -7.12 8.30 5.59
C PHE A 66 -7.80 9.60 6.03
N LYS A 67 -7.86 9.91 7.34
CA LYS A 67 -8.33 11.20 7.82
C LYS A 67 -7.57 12.38 7.20
N HIS A 68 -6.25 12.29 7.10
CA HIS A 68 -5.42 13.33 6.49
C HIS A 68 -5.50 13.39 4.97
N ILE A 69 -5.85 12.29 4.31
CA ILE A 69 -6.09 12.22 2.86
C ILE A 69 -7.45 12.83 2.51
N PHE A 70 -8.52 12.42 3.18
CA PHE A 70 -9.88 12.81 2.82
C PHE A 70 -10.31 14.15 3.43
N GLN A 71 -9.76 14.51 4.59
CA GLN A 71 -9.97 15.79 5.26
C GLN A 71 -11.45 16.19 5.44
N SER A 72 -12.34 15.20 5.56
CA SER A 72 -13.78 15.45 5.66
C SER A 72 -14.10 16.23 6.94
N PRO A 73 -14.87 17.34 6.87
CA PRO A 73 -15.30 18.07 8.05
C PRO A 73 -16.21 17.21 8.91
N ARG A 74 -16.19 17.44 10.23
CA ARG A 74 -17.09 16.76 11.17
C ARG A 74 -18.49 17.36 11.11
N PRO A 75 -19.54 16.56 11.39
CA PRO A 75 -20.91 17.04 11.33
C PRO A 75 -21.15 18.29 12.16
N PHE A 76 -20.65 18.33 13.40
CA PHE A 76 -20.83 19.49 14.28
C PHE A 76 -20.15 20.79 13.81
N LEU A 77 -19.24 20.71 12.83
CA LEU A 77 -18.62 21.89 12.20
C LEU A 77 -19.32 22.33 10.92
N SER A 78 -20.04 21.41 10.27
CA SER A 78 -20.63 21.62 8.93
C SER A 78 -22.14 21.80 8.96
N VAL A 79 -22.83 21.31 10.00
CA VAL A 79 -24.27 21.48 10.20
C VAL A 79 -24.58 22.07 11.56
N GLY A 80 -25.50 23.04 11.58
CA GLY A 80 -26.03 23.63 12.81
C GLY A 80 -27.03 22.70 13.51
N GLU A 81 -27.26 22.96 14.80
CA GLU A 81 -28.27 22.32 15.66
C GLU A 81 -28.02 20.84 16.00
N LEU A 82 -26.84 20.50 16.50
CA LEU A 82 -26.55 19.19 17.10
C LEU A 82 -26.35 19.27 18.61
N ASN A 83 -26.84 18.26 19.33
CA ASN A 83 -26.49 18.01 20.72
C ASN A 83 -25.08 17.41 20.76
N ILE A 84 -24.10 18.21 21.17
CA ILE A 84 -22.68 17.81 21.22
C ILE A 84 -22.33 17.56 22.68
N SER A 85 -22.07 16.30 23.04
CA SER A 85 -21.65 15.92 24.39
C SER A 85 -20.14 16.10 24.61
N ASP A 86 -19.34 16.03 23.54
CA ASP A 86 -17.89 16.18 23.56
C ASP A 86 -17.40 16.73 22.20
N SER A 87 -16.31 17.48 22.12
CA SER A 87 -15.80 18.00 20.84
C SER A 87 -14.46 17.35 20.49
N SER A 88 -14.51 16.22 19.78
CA SER A 88 -13.30 15.56 19.28
C SER A 88 -12.65 16.40 18.18
N SER A 89 -11.35 16.69 18.30
CA SER A 89 -10.61 17.41 17.25
C SER A 89 -10.34 16.54 16.01
N GLY A 90 -9.96 17.18 14.89
CA GLY A 90 -9.55 16.53 13.64
C GLY A 90 -10.70 16.15 12.68
N TYR A 91 -10.35 15.44 11.60
CA TYR A 91 -11.27 15.10 10.50
C TYR A 91 -12.25 13.96 10.83
N SER A 92 -13.39 13.93 10.14
CA SER A 92 -14.47 12.95 10.37
C SER A 92 -14.15 11.57 9.79
N PHE A 93 -13.83 11.50 8.50
CA PHE A 93 -13.79 10.25 7.75
C PHE A 93 -12.41 9.55 7.80
N PRO A 94 -12.32 8.23 8.06
CA PRO A 94 -13.34 7.35 8.65
C PRO A 94 -13.34 7.42 10.19
N SER A 95 -14.32 6.78 10.84
CA SER A 95 -14.40 6.71 12.32
C SER A 95 -13.31 5.81 12.93
N SER A 96 -12.42 6.38 13.75
CA SER A 96 -11.34 5.63 14.42
C SER A 96 -11.84 4.68 15.51
N HIS A 97 -12.86 5.07 16.28
CA HIS A 97 -13.46 4.20 17.32
C HIS A 97 -14.09 2.95 16.68
N THR A 98 -14.83 3.15 15.58
CA THR A 98 -15.41 2.05 14.81
C THR A 98 -14.31 1.18 14.20
N THR A 99 -13.26 1.78 13.62
CA THR A 99 -12.14 1.03 13.05
C THR A 99 -11.44 0.17 14.09
N LEU A 100 -11.13 0.73 15.27
CA LEU A 100 -10.50 0.02 16.38
C LEU A 100 -11.39 -1.15 16.85
N ALA A 101 -12.68 -0.90 17.04
CA ALA A 101 -13.63 -1.89 17.54
C ALA A 101 -13.75 -3.08 16.57
N PHE A 102 -13.98 -2.82 15.29
CA PHE A 102 -14.05 -3.88 14.28
C PHE A 102 -12.71 -4.59 14.08
N ALA A 103 -11.59 -3.86 14.07
CA ALA A 103 -10.27 -4.47 13.96
C ALA A 103 -10.00 -5.44 15.11
N ALA A 104 -10.33 -5.05 16.35
CA ALA A 104 -10.19 -5.89 17.52
C ALA A 104 -11.10 -7.13 17.45
N ALA A 105 -12.38 -6.93 17.12
CA ALA A 105 -13.37 -8.01 16.99
C ALA A 105 -12.92 -9.11 16.02
N GLU A 106 -12.40 -8.73 14.84
CA GLU A 106 -11.94 -9.69 13.83
C GLU A 106 -10.73 -10.53 14.27
N THR A 107 -9.96 -10.10 15.27
CA THR A 107 -8.83 -10.91 15.76
C THR A 107 -9.28 -12.12 16.59
N LYS A 108 -10.55 -12.17 17.03
CA LYS A 108 -11.13 -13.26 17.85
C LYS A 108 -12.25 -13.98 17.10
N PRO A 109 -11.93 -14.84 16.12
CA PRO A 109 -12.92 -15.54 15.31
C PRO A 109 -13.92 -16.36 16.14
N ASP A 110 -13.46 -16.96 17.25
CA ASP A 110 -14.28 -17.78 18.16
C ASP A 110 -15.48 -17.01 18.76
N TYR A 111 -15.37 -15.68 18.86
CA TYR A 111 -16.40 -14.80 19.46
C TYR A 111 -16.73 -13.60 18.57
N VAL A 112 -16.38 -13.66 17.28
CA VAL A 112 -16.42 -12.50 16.39
C VAL A 112 -17.83 -11.92 16.26
N PHE A 113 -18.87 -12.77 16.33
CA PHE A 113 -20.26 -12.33 16.27
C PHE A 113 -20.62 -11.41 17.45
N LEU A 114 -20.28 -11.81 18.69
CA LEU A 114 -20.52 -11.01 19.89
C LEU A 114 -19.77 -9.68 19.85
N PHE A 115 -18.48 -9.71 19.50
CA PHE A 115 -17.67 -8.50 19.42
C PHE A 115 -18.07 -7.58 18.26
N ARG A 116 -18.62 -8.12 17.16
CA ARG A 116 -19.19 -7.30 16.09
C ARG A 116 -20.45 -6.58 16.51
N ILE A 117 -21.34 -7.23 17.26
CA ILE A 117 -22.51 -6.55 17.82
C ILE A 117 -22.05 -5.37 18.68
N TRP A 118 -21.07 -5.59 19.54
CA TRP A 118 -20.48 -4.50 20.34
C TRP A 118 -19.85 -3.40 19.47
N ALA A 119 -19.10 -3.77 18.42
CA ALA A 119 -18.52 -2.80 17.49
C ALA A 119 -19.56 -2.00 16.69
N VAL A 120 -20.70 -2.61 16.32
CA VAL A 120 -21.83 -1.92 15.69
C VAL A 120 -22.43 -0.91 16.67
N LEU A 121 -22.64 -1.31 17.92
CA LEU A 121 -23.16 -0.43 18.97
C LEU A 121 -22.21 0.76 19.21
N ILE A 122 -20.89 0.53 19.26
CA ILE A 122 -19.87 1.59 19.30
C ILE A 122 -19.99 2.51 18.07
N GLY A 123 -20.19 1.97 16.88
CA GLY A 123 -20.38 2.77 15.66
C GLY A 123 -21.61 3.67 15.73
N LEU A 124 -22.75 3.12 16.15
CA LEU A 124 -24.01 3.86 16.31
C LEU A 124 -23.88 4.96 17.36
N SER A 125 -23.18 4.69 18.46
CA SER A 125 -22.98 5.69 19.51
C SER A 125 -22.26 6.94 18.99
N ARG A 126 -21.32 6.79 18.06
CA ARG A 126 -20.65 7.95 17.42
C ARG A 126 -21.58 8.83 16.58
N ILE A 127 -22.66 8.26 16.04
CA ILE A 127 -23.68 9.01 15.29
C ILE A 127 -24.60 9.74 16.28
N VAL A 128 -25.03 9.07 17.35
CA VAL A 128 -25.82 9.68 18.43
C VAL A 128 -25.11 10.91 18.99
N LEU A 129 -23.81 10.81 19.27
CA LEU A 129 -23.01 11.92 19.80
C LEU A 129 -22.71 13.04 18.79
N GLY A 130 -23.22 12.95 17.55
CA GLY A 130 -23.03 13.99 16.53
C GLY A 130 -21.61 14.06 15.95
N GLN A 131 -20.78 13.03 16.18
CA GLN A 131 -19.35 13.07 15.89
C GLN A 131 -18.99 12.64 14.47
N HIS A 132 -19.85 11.81 13.87
CA HIS A 132 -19.59 11.10 12.63
C HIS A 132 -20.88 10.88 11.85
N TYR A 133 -20.78 10.94 10.52
CA TYR A 133 -21.85 10.46 9.64
C TYR A 133 -21.87 8.92 9.61
N ILE A 134 -22.98 8.34 9.18
CA ILE A 134 -23.08 6.88 9.02
C ILE A 134 -22.05 6.34 8.00
N THR A 135 -21.71 7.12 6.96
CA THR A 135 -20.66 6.79 5.99
C THR A 135 -19.28 6.68 6.65
N ASP A 136 -18.94 7.55 7.59
CA ASP A 136 -17.69 7.47 8.36
C ASP A 136 -17.61 6.17 9.18
N VAL A 137 -18.74 5.76 9.77
CA VAL A 137 -18.88 4.54 10.58
C VAL A 137 -18.76 3.30 9.71
N ILE A 138 -19.47 3.25 8.58
CA ILE A 138 -19.41 2.13 7.62
C ILE A 138 -17.98 1.98 7.08
N ALA A 139 -17.34 3.09 6.68
CA ALA A 139 -15.97 3.05 6.18
C ALA A 139 -14.98 2.57 7.26
N GLY A 140 -15.13 3.02 8.51
CA GLY A 140 -14.32 2.54 9.62
C GLY A 140 -14.50 1.05 9.89
N ALA A 141 -15.75 0.55 9.82
CA ALA A 141 -16.05 -0.88 9.96
C ALA A 141 -15.40 -1.71 8.85
N ILE A 142 -15.56 -1.30 7.58
CA ILE A 142 -14.96 -1.96 6.43
C ILE A 142 -13.43 -1.99 6.57
N LEU A 143 -12.81 -0.87 6.93
CA LEU A 143 -11.37 -0.76 7.11
C LEU A 143 -10.87 -1.71 8.20
N GLY A 144 -11.49 -1.68 9.38
CA GLY A 144 -11.13 -2.57 10.50
C GLY A 144 -11.28 -4.04 10.14
N ILE A 145 -12.37 -4.41 9.44
CA ILE A 145 -12.63 -5.79 9.04
C ILE A 145 -11.57 -6.27 8.03
N ILE A 146 -11.34 -5.52 6.96
CA ILE A 146 -10.46 -5.93 5.87
C ILE A 146 -9.02 -6.06 6.38
N VAL A 147 -8.53 -5.03 7.07
CA VAL A 147 -7.15 -5.00 7.57
C VAL A 147 -6.92 -6.13 8.56
N SER A 148 -7.83 -6.31 9.51
CA SER A 148 -7.62 -7.30 10.56
C SER A 148 -7.74 -8.74 10.06
N ARG A 149 -8.73 -9.03 9.20
CA ARG A 149 -8.81 -10.35 8.54
C ARG A 149 -7.59 -10.64 7.68
N PHE A 150 -7.08 -9.64 6.96
CA PHE A 150 -5.87 -9.81 6.16
C PHE A 150 -4.67 -10.17 7.05
N ILE A 151 -4.42 -9.40 8.11
CA ILE A 151 -3.29 -9.64 9.02
C ILE A 151 -3.43 -10.99 9.74
N CYS A 152 -4.60 -11.30 10.30
CA CYS A 152 -4.82 -12.56 11.01
C CYS A 152 -4.78 -13.80 10.09
N LYS A 153 -5.25 -13.69 8.84
CA LYS A 153 -5.13 -14.77 7.83
C LYS A 153 -3.67 -15.06 7.46
N HIS A 154 -2.80 -14.07 7.60
CA HIS A 154 -1.41 -14.12 7.20
C HIS A 154 -0.46 -14.04 8.40
N ASP A 155 -0.78 -14.77 9.50
CA ASP A 155 0.06 -15.05 10.68
C ASP A 155 1.46 -14.41 10.58
N ILE A 156 1.69 -13.34 11.35
CA ILE A 156 2.87 -12.50 11.20
C ILE A 156 4.17 -13.30 11.29
N LEU A 157 4.20 -14.43 12.00
CA LEU A 157 5.36 -15.32 11.96
C LEU A 157 5.51 -16.07 10.66
N ARG A 158 4.43 -16.50 10.01
CA ARG A 158 4.54 -17.07 8.66
C ARG A 158 5.04 -16.03 7.69
N VAL A 159 4.61 -14.77 7.82
CA VAL A 159 5.15 -13.66 7.03
C VAL A 159 6.64 -13.46 7.31
N LEU A 160 7.04 -13.32 8.57
CA LEU A 160 8.45 -13.17 8.95
C LEU A 160 9.31 -14.37 8.55
N LYS A 161 8.80 -15.61 8.70
CA LYS A 161 9.45 -16.83 8.21
C LYS A 161 9.58 -16.83 6.69
N LYS A 162 8.54 -16.40 5.97
CA LYS A 162 8.58 -16.26 4.51
C LYS A 162 9.59 -15.21 4.08
N ILE A 163 9.63 -14.04 4.71
CA ILE A 163 10.65 -13.02 4.48
C ILE A 163 12.04 -13.60 4.75
N LYS A 164 12.23 -14.28 5.89
CA LYS A 164 13.49 -14.93 6.25
C LYS A 164 13.87 -16.08 5.29
N SER A 165 12.91 -16.75 4.67
CA SER A 165 13.18 -17.76 3.64
C SER A 165 13.52 -17.15 2.27
N ASN A 166 13.09 -15.91 2.00
CA ASN A 166 13.29 -15.21 0.74
C ASN A 166 14.34 -14.10 0.84
N GLN A 167 15.41 -14.31 1.63
CA GLN A 167 16.46 -13.32 1.87
C GLN A 167 17.13 -12.81 0.58
N PHE A 168 17.27 -13.68 -0.42
CA PHE A 168 17.81 -13.28 -1.73
C PHE A 168 16.90 -12.25 -2.43
N GLU A 169 15.60 -12.55 -2.55
CA GLU A 169 14.65 -11.62 -3.19
C GLU A 169 14.51 -10.32 -2.38
N LEU A 170 14.57 -10.38 -1.04
CA LEU A 170 14.58 -9.18 -0.20
C LEU A 170 15.79 -8.29 -0.53
N LYS A 171 17.00 -8.85 -0.58
CA LYS A 171 18.22 -8.10 -0.92
C LYS A 171 18.17 -7.53 -2.33
N ARG A 172 17.71 -8.32 -3.30
CA ARG A 172 17.51 -7.89 -4.69
C ARG A 172 16.53 -6.72 -4.78
N GLN A 173 15.40 -6.79 -4.08
CA GLN A 173 14.40 -5.73 -4.13
C GLN A 173 14.83 -4.46 -3.36
N LEU A 174 15.59 -4.61 -2.27
CA LEU A 174 16.24 -3.47 -1.61
C LEU A 174 17.25 -2.78 -2.54
N PHE A 175 18.06 -3.56 -3.26
CA PHE A 175 18.99 -3.04 -4.26
C PHE A 175 18.25 -2.33 -5.41
N HIS A 176 17.20 -2.96 -5.94
CA HIS A 176 16.35 -2.38 -6.98
C HIS A 176 15.71 -1.04 -6.56
N MET A 177 15.14 -0.96 -5.36
CA MET A 177 14.61 0.29 -4.81
C MET A 177 15.70 1.35 -4.64
N ALA A 178 16.88 0.98 -4.12
CA ALA A 178 18.00 1.90 -3.97
C ALA A 178 18.47 2.45 -5.32
N THR A 179 18.60 1.59 -6.34
CA THR A 179 18.88 2.01 -7.71
C THR A 179 17.81 2.97 -8.22
N GLY A 180 16.53 2.65 -8.01
CA GLY A 180 15.44 3.52 -8.44
C GLY A 180 15.44 4.90 -7.78
N VAL A 181 15.74 4.98 -6.48
CA VAL A 181 15.88 6.27 -5.77
C VAL A 181 17.05 7.08 -6.32
N ILE A 182 18.19 6.44 -6.61
CA ILE A 182 19.36 7.13 -7.19
C ILE A 182 19.04 7.63 -8.60
N VAL A 183 18.42 6.80 -9.45
CA VAL A 183 18.02 7.17 -10.81
C VAL A 183 17.01 8.31 -10.76
N ALA A 184 15.94 8.20 -9.97
CA ALA A 184 14.95 9.26 -9.80
C ALA A 184 15.58 10.55 -9.25
N GLY A 185 16.43 10.46 -8.23
CA GLY A 185 17.17 11.60 -7.70
C GLY A 185 18.04 12.29 -8.76
N SER A 186 18.73 11.52 -9.61
CA SER A 186 19.51 12.10 -10.71
C SER A 186 18.64 12.83 -11.73
N ILE A 187 17.45 12.32 -12.05
CA ILE A 187 16.48 12.98 -12.95
C ILE A 187 15.96 14.28 -12.33
N TYR A 188 15.75 14.30 -11.02
CA TYR A 188 15.20 15.44 -10.29
C TYR A 188 16.23 16.56 -10.09
N PHE A 189 17.46 16.22 -9.70
CA PHE A 189 18.47 17.20 -9.30
C PHE A 189 19.42 17.64 -10.40
N LEU A 190 19.65 16.83 -11.45
CA LEU A 190 20.61 17.16 -12.50
C LEU A 190 19.90 17.71 -13.75
N GLU A 191 20.63 18.49 -14.54
CA GLU A 191 20.13 18.95 -15.83
C GLU A 191 19.84 17.79 -16.78
N LYS A 192 18.75 17.89 -17.54
CA LYS A 192 18.32 16.85 -18.50
C LYS A 192 19.45 16.36 -19.41
N LYS A 193 20.29 17.27 -19.92
CA LYS A 193 21.43 16.91 -20.80
C LYS A 193 22.45 16.02 -20.09
N ILE A 194 22.78 16.34 -18.83
CA ILE A 194 23.72 15.57 -18.00
C ILE A 194 23.14 14.17 -17.75
N VAL A 195 21.86 14.08 -17.40
CA VAL A 195 21.17 12.80 -17.15
C VAL A 195 21.17 11.92 -18.40
N LEU A 196 20.87 12.48 -19.57
CA LEU A 196 20.88 11.73 -20.83
C LEU A 196 22.27 11.18 -21.16
N ILE A 197 23.33 11.97 -20.98
CA ILE A 197 24.72 11.53 -21.17
C ILE A 197 25.07 10.43 -20.17
N LEU A 198 24.78 10.66 -18.88
CA LEU A 198 25.07 9.71 -17.81
C LEU A 198 24.39 8.36 -18.05
N PHE A 199 23.09 8.36 -18.36
CA PHE A 199 22.32 7.13 -18.55
C PHE A 199 22.77 6.38 -19.80
N SER A 200 23.02 7.10 -20.89
CA SER A 200 23.56 6.50 -22.12
C SER A 200 24.92 5.86 -21.88
N SER A 201 25.81 6.54 -21.16
CA SER A 201 27.13 6.01 -20.77
C SER A 201 27.01 4.77 -19.88
N ILE A 202 26.13 4.79 -18.87
CA ILE A 202 25.89 3.63 -17.98
C ILE A 202 25.37 2.43 -18.78
N ILE A 203 24.48 2.65 -19.74
CA ILE A 203 23.95 1.58 -20.60
C ILE A 203 25.06 0.97 -21.46
N ILE A 204 25.88 1.79 -22.11
CA ILE A 204 27.00 1.34 -22.96
C ILE A 204 28.04 0.56 -22.13
N ILE A 205 28.48 1.15 -21.01
CA ILE A 205 29.42 0.50 -20.10
C ILE A 205 28.84 -0.81 -19.55
N GLY A 206 27.56 -0.80 -19.18
CA GLY A 206 26.84 -1.98 -18.69
C GLY A 206 26.79 -3.11 -19.71
N LEU A 207 26.57 -2.81 -21.00
CA LEU A 207 26.62 -3.80 -22.08
C LEU A 207 28.02 -4.39 -22.26
N ILE A 208 29.06 -3.56 -22.21
CA ILE A 208 30.46 -4.01 -22.29
C ILE A 208 30.78 -4.93 -21.12
N LEU A 209 30.48 -4.51 -19.88
CA LEU A 209 30.71 -5.30 -18.68
C LEU A 209 29.92 -6.62 -18.72
N SER A 210 28.66 -6.57 -19.18
CA SER A 210 27.83 -7.76 -19.35
C SER A 210 28.44 -8.77 -20.33
N HIS A 211 29.03 -8.31 -21.44
CA HIS A 211 29.70 -9.18 -22.39
C HIS A 211 30.99 -9.78 -21.81
N VAL A 212 31.80 -8.96 -21.12
CA VAL A 212 33.04 -9.43 -20.49
C VAL A 212 32.76 -10.44 -19.39
N SER A 213 31.78 -10.21 -18.52
CA SER A 213 31.38 -11.12 -17.43
C SER A 213 30.93 -12.51 -17.91
N LYS A 214 30.55 -12.68 -19.17
CA LYS A 214 30.27 -14.02 -19.74
C LYS A 214 31.51 -14.89 -19.89
N THR A 215 32.68 -14.26 -20.06
CA THR A 215 33.93 -14.96 -20.42
C THR A 215 35.00 -14.84 -19.35
N ARG A 216 34.99 -13.76 -18.56
CA ARG A 216 35.98 -13.48 -17.52
C ARG A 216 35.30 -13.03 -16.24
N LYS A 217 35.83 -13.51 -15.11
CA LYS A 217 35.37 -13.03 -13.81
C LYS A 217 35.95 -11.65 -13.48
N ILE A 218 35.10 -10.66 -13.29
CA ILE A 218 35.43 -9.32 -12.81
C ILE A 218 34.99 -9.25 -11.33
N PRO A 219 35.92 -9.13 -10.36
CA PRO A 219 35.63 -9.33 -8.94
C PRO A 219 34.45 -8.53 -8.38
N ILE A 220 34.38 -7.23 -8.70
CA ILE A 220 33.32 -6.35 -8.18
C ILE A 220 31.99 -6.61 -8.91
N ILE A 221 32.04 -6.74 -10.23
CA ILE A 221 30.83 -6.90 -11.06
C ILE A 221 30.17 -8.25 -10.76
N ASP A 222 30.93 -9.35 -10.74
CA ASP A 222 30.37 -10.66 -10.44
C ASP A 222 29.89 -10.74 -8.99
N TRP A 223 30.56 -10.06 -8.05
CA TRP A 223 30.05 -9.98 -6.68
C TRP A 223 28.67 -9.31 -6.62
N ILE A 224 28.44 -8.22 -7.36
CA ILE A 224 27.12 -7.58 -7.46
C ILE A 224 26.12 -8.54 -8.12
N LEU A 225 26.49 -9.14 -9.24
CA LEU A 225 25.62 -10.06 -9.98
C LEU A 225 25.22 -11.27 -9.12
N ASP A 226 26.14 -11.90 -8.41
CA ASP A 226 25.88 -13.05 -7.54
C ASP A 226 24.96 -12.71 -6.36
N LYS A 227 24.98 -11.44 -5.90
CA LYS A 227 24.17 -10.99 -4.76
C LYS A 227 22.77 -10.53 -5.16
N PHE A 228 22.60 -9.99 -6.37
CA PHE A 228 21.38 -9.27 -6.74
C PHE A 228 20.72 -9.72 -8.05
N GLU A 229 21.41 -10.48 -8.91
CA GLU A 229 20.88 -10.98 -10.18
C GLU A 229 20.47 -12.45 -10.07
N ARG A 230 19.38 -12.85 -10.75
CA ARG A 230 18.93 -14.25 -10.71
C ARG A 230 19.88 -15.12 -11.53
N GLU A 231 20.16 -16.34 -11.05
CA GLU A 231 21.13 -17.25 -11.70
C GLU A 231 20.79 -17.54 -13.17
N LYS A 232 19.49 -17.68 -13.49
CA LYS A 232 19.01 -17.91 -14.87
C LYS A 232 19.33 -16.74 -15.82
N ASP A 233 19.34 -15.52 -15.29
CA ASP A 233 19.51 -14.28 -16.05
C ASP A 233 21.01 -13.98 -16.15
N SER A 234 21.77 -14.19 -15.06
CA SER A 234 23.23 -14.05 -15.01
C SER A 234 23.96 -14.84 -16.10
N LYS A 235 23.53 -16.07 -16.40
CA LYS A 235 24.16 -16.89 -17.47
C LYS A 235 23.89 -16.39 -18.89
N LYS A 236 22.69 -15.84 -19.15
CA LYS A 236 22.27 -15.43 -20.52
C LYS A 236 22.62 -13.97 -20.80
N PHE A 237 22.36 -13.10 -19.85
CA PHE A 237 22.58 -11.67 -19.94
C PHE A 237 22.90 -11.10 -18.55
N PRO A 238 24.18 -11.13 -18.13
CA PRO A 238 24.58 -10.58 -16.83
C PRO A 238 24.15 -9.12 -16.69
N GLY A 239 23.44 -8.78 -15.61
CA GLY A 239 22.96 -7.42 -15.35
C GLY A 239 21.71 -7.03 -16.16
N LYS A 240 20.98 -8.01 -16.72
CA LYS A 240 19.75 -7.80 -17.50
C LYS A 240 18.79 -6.82 -16.82
N GLY A 241 18.53 -7.01 -15.53
CA GLY A 241 17.56 -6.17 -14.81
C GLY A 241 17.98 -4.70 -14.76
N ALA A 242 19.25 -4.43 -14.41
CA ALA A 242 19.79 -3.08 -14.36
C ALA A 242 19.83 -2.42 -15.74
N PHE A 243 20.17 -3.18 -16.78
CA PHE A 243 20.15 -2.70 -18.16
C PHE A 243 18.75 -2.22 -18.58
N PHE A 244 17.72 -3.05 -18.41
CA PHE A 244 16.35 -2.69 -18.80
C PHE A 244 15.76 -1.59 -17.91
N PHE A 245 16.14 -1.54 -16.63
CA PHE A 245 15.77 -0.42 -15.75
C PHE A 245 16.30 0.91 -16.27
N MET A 246 17.60 0.97 -16.59
CA MET A 246 18.23 2.19 -17.11
C MET A 246 17.69 2.57 -18.48
N LEU A 247 17.48 1.58 -19.36
CA LEU A 247 16.94 1.80 -20.69
C LEU A 247 15.49 2.31 -20.65
N GLY A 248 14.62 1.70 -19.83
CA GLY A 248 13.24 2.16 -19.62
C GLY A 248 13.19 3.57 -19.04
N SER A 249 14.09 3.88 -18.09
CA SER A 249 14.24 5.22 -17.53
C SER A 249 14.67 6.25 -18.59
N LEU A 250 15.68 5.93 -19.40
CA LEU A 250 16.16 6.80 -20.49
C LEU A 250 15.07 7.09 -21.51
N ILE A 251 14.35 6.05 -21.98
CA ILE A 251 13.26 6.22 -22.95
C ILE A 251 12.14 7.07 -22.35
N SER A 252 11.80 6.88 -21.07
CA SER A 252 10.78 7.69 -20.41
C SER A 252 11.14 9.18 -20.37
N ILE A 253 12.43 9.52 -20.13
CA ILE A 253 12.92 10.91 -20.19
C ILE A 253 12.81 11.49 -21.60
N LEU A 254 13.11 10.68 -22.62
CA LEU A 254 13.05 11.10 -24.02
C LEU A 254 11.61 11.33 -24.49
N LEU A 255 10.68 10.46 -24.09
CA LEU A 255 9.28 10.54 -24.49
C LEU A 255 8.48 11.59 -23.71
N TYR A 256 8.66 11.67 -22.39
CA TYR A 256 7.74 12.41 -21.51
C TYR A 256 8.40 13.56 -20.73
N GLY A 257 9.73 13.74 -20.84
CA GLY A 257 10.48 14.74 -20.08
C GLY A 257 10.74 14.34 -18.62
N SER A 258 11.55 15.14 -17.93
CA SER A 258 12.10 14.79 -16.61
C SER A 258 11.04 14.63 -15.52
N ASN A 259 10.00 15.47 -15.51
CA ASN A 259 8.98 15.45 -14.46
C ASN A 259 8.18 14.13 -14.47
N ILE A 260 7.69 13.71 -15.64
CA ILE A 260 6.92 12.47 -15.77
C ILE A 260 7.85 11.26 -15.61
N ALA A 261 9.06 11.29 -16.17
CA ALA A 261 10.02 10.21 -16.05
C ALA A 261 10.45 9.96 -14.59
N PHE A 262 10.65 11.03 -13.81
CA PHE A 262 10.95 10.94 -12.38
C PHE A 262 9.90 10.11 -11.63
N VAL A 263 8.61 10.42 -11.84
CA VAL A 263 7.49 9.72 -11.23
C VAL A 263 7.44 8.27 -11.73
N ALA A 264 7.54 8.06 -13.05
CA ALA A 264 7.47 6.73 -13.66
C ALA A 264 8.57 5.79 -13.14
N VAL A 265 9.77 6.30 -12.90
CA VAL A 265 10.89 5.55 -12.30
C VAL A 265 10.61 5.20 -10.84
N LEU A 266 10.00 6.11 -10.07
CA LEU A 266 9.62 5.81 -8.68
C LEU A 266 8.49 4.78 -8.59
N ILE A 267 7.51 4.84 -9.50
CA ILE A 267 6.48 3.80 -9.66
C ILE A 267 7.13 2.45 -9.93
N LEU A 268 8.08 2.38 -10.88
CA LEU A 268 8.81 1.14 -11.16
C LEU A 268 9.53 0.63 -9.91
N ALA A 269 10.32 1.48 -9.26
CA ALA A 269 11.16 1.12 -8.13
C ALA A 269 10.36 0.58 -6.94
N VAL A 270 9.29 1.27 -6.55
CA VAL A 270 8.49 0.89 -5.38
C VAL A 270 7.44 -0.17 -5.74
N GLY A 271 6.77 0.00 -6.88
CA GLY A 271 5.69 -0.87 -7.33
C GLY A 271 6.17 -2.29 -7.62
N ASP A 272 7.27 -2.47 -8.38
CA ASP A 272 7.79 -3.82 -8.69
C ASP A 272 8.29 -4.54 -7.42
N ALA A 273 9.01 -3.79 -6.56
CA ALA A 273 9.50 -4.30 -5.29
C ALA A 273 8.35 -4.77 -4.38
N ALA A 274 7.34 -3.92 -4.21
CA ALA A 274 6.16 -4.22 -3.42
C ALA A 274 5.38 -5.41 -4.01
N THR A 275 5.21 -5.46 -5.33
CA THR A 275 4.50 -6.56 -5.99
C THR A 275 5.22 -7.89 -5.82
N THR A 276 6.54 -7.91 -6.06
CA THR A 276 7.35 -9.13 -5.93
C THR A 276 7.34 -9.64 -4.49
N MET A 277 7.57 -8.77 -3.52
CA MET A 277 7.58 -9.15 -2.10
C MET A 277 6.18 -9.58 -1.64
N GLY A 278 5.15 -8.82 -2.00
CA GLY A 278 3.75 -9.14 -1.72
C GLY A 278 3.34 -10.51 -2.27
N GLY A 279 3.75 -10.82 -3.51
CA GLY A 279 3.48 -12.11 -4.14
C GLY A 279 4.21 -13.27 -3.47
N LYS A 280 5.46 -13.09 -3.03
CA LYS A 280 6.22 -14.13 -2.30
C LYS A 280 5.64 -14.39 -0.91
N ILE A 281 5.19 -13.35 -0.23
CA ILE A 281 4.69 -13.42 1.15
C ILE A 281 3.22 -13.87 1.18
N PHE A 282 2.36 -13.19 0.45
CA PHE A 282 0.91 -13.32 0.52
C PHE A 282 0.31 -14.11 -0.65
N GLY A 283 1.04 -14.29 -1.75
CA GLY A 283 0.54 -14.89 -2.99
C GLY A 283 -0.05 -16.28 -2.79
N ARG A 284 -1.34 -16.42 -3.16
CA ARG A 284 -2.08 -17.68 -3.19
C ARG A 284 -2.77 -17.84 -4.54
N THR A 285 -3.30 -16.74 -5.07
CA THR A 285 -4.11 -16.75 -6.28
C THR A 285 -3.28 -16.30 -7.48
N LYS A 286 -3.18 -17.15 -8.50
CA LYS A 286 -2.45 -16.82 -9.74
C LYS A 286 -3.30 -15.95 -10.65
N HIS A 287 -2.64 -15.12 -11.44
CA HIS A 287 -3.30 -14.36 -12.50
C HIS A 287 -3.79 -15.31 -13.60
N ILE A 288 -4.92 -14.97 -14.24
CA ILE A 288 -5.48 -15.74 -15.38
C ILE A 288 -4.46 -15.79 -16.52
N HIS A 289 -3.78 -14.67 -16.78
CA HIS A 289 -2.82 -14.52 -17.87
C HIS A 289 -1.38 -14.94 -17.50
N SER A 290 -1.10 -15.25 -16.22
CA SER A 290 0.25 -15.58 -15.76
C SER A 290 0.27 -16.54 -14.59
N LYS A 291 0.85 -17.73 -14.80
CA LYS A 291 1.12 -18.71 -13.72
C LYS A 291 2.23 -18.26 -12.76
N ARG A 292 3.03 -17.25 -13.13
CA ARG A 292 4.15 -16.74 -12.31
C ARG A 292 3.68 -15.68 -11.33
N LYS A 293 2.85 -14.73 -11.79
CA LYS A 293 2.37 -13.58 -11.03
C LYS A 293 1.15 -13.93 -10.16
N THR A 294 0.89 -13.16 -9.12
CA THR A 294 -0.19 -13.42 -8.14
C THR A 294 -1.05 -12.19 -7.92
N LEU A 295 -2.37 -12.37 -7.78
CA LEU A 295 -3.31 -11.27 -7.50
C LEU A 295 -2.95 -10.51 -6.23
N GLU A 296 -2.58 -11.22 -5.15
CA GLU A 296 -2.21 -10.57 -3.89
C GLU A 296 -0.94 -9.72 -4.04
N GLY A 297 -0.01 -10.14 -4.90
CA GLY A 297 1.17 -9.35 -5.25
C GLY A 297 0.78 -8.04 -5.93
N SER A 298 -0.02 -8.10 -6.99
CA SER A 298 -0.41 -6.90 -7.74
C SER A 298 -1.24 -5.93 -6.88
N ILE A 299 -2.11 -6.42 -5.98
CA ILE A 299 -2.82 -5.57 -5.01
C ILE A 299 -1.84 -4.82 -4.09
N VAL A 300 -0.82 -5.52 -3.56
CA VAL A 300 0.21 -4.89 -2.72
C VAL A 300 1.01 -3.86 -3.51
N GLY A 301 1.37 -4.18 -4.75
CA GLY A 301 2.01 -3.27 -5.69
C GLY A 301 1.22 -2.01 -5.96
N MET A 302 -0.03 -2.16 -6.39
CA MET A 302 -0.97 -1.05 -6.63
C MET A 302 -1.12 -0.16 -5.39
N SER A 303 -1.25 -0.77 -4.20
CA SER A 303 -1.39 -0.02 -2.96
C SER A 303 -0.13 0.79 -2.63
N ALA A 304 1.05 0.19 -2.78
CA ALA A 304 2.32 0.89 -2.56
C ALA A 304 2.51 2.04 -3.57
N THR A 305 2.23 1.79 -4.84
CA THR A 305 2.27 2.80 -5.90
C THR A 305 1.30 3.95 -5.62
N PHE A 306 0.06 3.65 -5.21
CA PHE A 306 -0.93 4.66 -4.85
C PHE A 306 -0.43 5.55 -3.70
N ILE A 307 0.09 4.95 -2.62
CA ILE A 307 0.64 5.68 -1.47
C ILE A 307 1.78 6.59 -1.92
N VAL A 308 2.73 6.08 -2.69
CA VAL A 308 3.86 6.88 -3.21
C VAL A 308 3.37 8.06 -4.06
N LEU A 309 2.37 7.84 -4.92
CA LEU A 309 1.82 8.90 -5.76
C LEU A 309 1.11 10.00 -4.96
N LEU A 310 0.44 9.65 -3.86
CA LEU A 310 -0.17 10.64 -2.96
C LEU A 310 0.87 11.58 -2.33
N PHE A 311 2.12 11.12 -2.12
CA PHE A 311 3.20 11.95 -1.56
C PHE A 311 3.98 12.73 -2.60
N LEU A 312 4.14 12.19 -3.81
CA LEU A 312 5.02 12.77 -4.83
C LEU A 312 4.37 13.89 -5.63
N ILE A 313 3.04 13.92 -5.74
CA ILE A 313 2.39 14.81 -6.69
C ILE A 313 1.09 15.35 -6.13
N THR A 314 0.87 16.63 -6.37
CA THR A 314 -0.41 17.35 -6.46
C THR A 314 -1.42 16.71 -7.44
N LEU A 315 -1.24 15.45 -7.84
CA LEU A 315 -2.23 14.71 -8.60
C LEU A 315 -3.44 14.51 -7.70
N ASN A 316 -4.59 14.88 -8.22
CA ASN A 316 -5.88 14.52 -7.67
C ASN A 316 -5.84 13.03 -7.25
N PRO A 317 -6.31 12.65 -6.04
CA PRO A 317 -6.34 11.25 -5.59
C PRO A 317 -6.95 10.29 -6.63
N LEU A 318 -7.85 10.78 -7.49
CA LEU A 318 -8.37 10.04 -8.62
C LEU A 318 -7.28 9.66 -9.66
N ASN A 319 -6.41 10.60 -10.03
CA ASN A 319 -5.32 10.36 -10.97
C ASN A 319 -4.29 9.38 -10.36
N ALA A 320 -3.95 9.53 -9.08
CA ALA A 320 -3.09 8.58 -8.37
C ALA A 320 -3.70 7.17 -8.39
N PHE A 321 -5.02 7.06 -8.19
CA PHE A 321 -5.73 5.79 -8.27
C PHE A 321 -5.66 5.19 -9.67
N ILE A 322 -5.97 5.96 -10.72
CA ILE A 322 -5.93 5.50 -12.12
C ILE A 322 -4.54 4.98 -12.49
N VAL A 323 -3.49 5.74 -12.18
CA VAL A 323 -2.10 5.34 -12.46
C VAL A 323 -1.72 4.08 -11.69
N SER A 324 -2.12 3.95 -10.42
CA SER A 324 -1.84 2.76 -9.62
C SER A 324 -2.52 1.50 -10.19
N VAL A 325 -3.78 1.61 -10.65
CA VAL A 325 -4.50 0.52 -11.31
C VAL A 325 -3.82 0.13 -12.61
N ALA A 326 -3.44 1.11 -13.42
CA ALA A 326 -2.74 0.85 -14.66
C ALA A 326 -1.39 0.17 -14.44
N PHE A 327 -0.62 0.60 -13.45
CA PHE A 327 0.60 -0.09 -13.02
C PHE A 327 0.32 -1.57 -12.71
N GLY A 328 -0.73 -1.85 -11.92
CA GLY A 328 -1.10 -3.24 -11.57
C GLY A 328 -1.50 -4.09 -12.77
N VAL A 329 -2.19 -3.50 -13.76
CA VAL A 329 -2.54 -4.17 -15.01
C VAL A 329 -1.29 -4.49 -15.82
N VAL A 330 -0.41 -3.51 -16.05
CA VAL A 330 0.84 -3.66 -16.81
C VAL A 330 1.73 -4.73 -16.16
N GLU A 331 1.90 -4.67 -14.84
CA GLU A 331 2.71 -5.62 -14.06
C GLU A 331 2.18 -7.06 -14.15
N SER A 332 0.86 -7.24 -14.29
CA SER A 332 0.24 -8.56 -14.35
C SER A 332 0.46 -9.30 -15.67
N ILE A 333 0.82 -8.58 -16.74
CA ILE A 333 0.96 -9.10 -18.10
C ILE A 333 2.42 -9.53 -18.33
N ILE A 334 2.61 -10.73 -18.89
CA ILE A 334 3.92 -11.15 -19.40
C ILE A 334 3.96 -10.85 -20.90
N TYR A 335 4.75 -9.86 -21.27
CA TYR A 335 4.92 -9.46 -22.67
C TYR A 335 5.89 -10.40 -23.39
N ARG A 336 5.45 -11.01 -24.50
CA ARG A 336 6.28 -11.90 -25.32
C ARG A 336 6.28 -11.46 -26.78
N ILE A 337 7.48 -11.36 -27.36
CA ILE A 337 7.68 -11.21 -28.80
C ILE A 337 8.43 -12.46 -29.25
N ASN A 338 7.76 -13.32 -30.03
CA ASN A 338 8.24 -14.65 -30.36
C ASN A 338 8.63 -15.43 -29.08
N ASP A 339 9.86 -15.95 -29.01
CA ASP A 339 10.38 -16.69 -27.86
C ASP A 339 10.99 -15.80 -26.76
N TYR A 340 10.93 -14.47 -26.90
CA TYR A 340 11.56 -13.53 -25.98
C TYR A 340 10.54 -12.84 -25.06
N GLU A 341 10.78 -12.94 -23.75
CA GLU A 341 10.05 -12.24 -22.70
C GLU A 341 10.65 -10.83 -22.54
N ILE A 342 9.83 -9.79 -22.76
CA ILE A 342 10.22 -8.39 -22.53
C ILE A 342 10.28 -8.16 -21.02
N ASP A 343 11.29 -7.40 -20.57
CA ASP A 343 11.51 -7.15 -19.16
C ASP A 343 10.55 -6.08 -18.61
N ASP A 344 9.91 -6.37 -17.48
CA ASP A 344 8.96 -5.45 -16.83
C ASP A 344 9.63 -4.10 -16.48
N ASN A 345 10.94 -4.10 -16.17
CA ASN A 345 11.71 -2.88 -15.87
C ASN A 345 11.79 -1.91 -17.07
N PHE A 346 11.57 -2.41 -18.28
CA PHE A 346 11.50 -1.59 -19.48
C PHE A 346 10.09 -1.06 -19.73
N VAL A 347 9.08 -1.93 -19.60
CA VAL A 347 7.69 -1.63 -19.99
C VAL A 347 7.01 -0.70 -18.99
N ILE A 348 7.15 -0.97 -17.68
CA ILE A 348 6.45 -0.25 -16.62
C ILE A 348 6.65 1.27 -16.69
N PRO A 349 7.89 1.82 -16.72
CA PRO A 349 8.08 3.27 -16.71
C PRO A 349 7.57 3.93 -18.00
N ILE A 350 7.62 3.24 -19.14
CA ILE A 350 7.12 3.76 -20.42
C ILE A 350 5.59 3.84 -20.39
N VAL A 351 4.91 2.78 -19.97
CA VAL A 351 3.43 2.75 -19.96
C VAL A 351 2.86 3.63 -18.85
N CYS A 352 3.43 3.59 -17.64
CA CYS A 352 2.99 4.46 -16.55
C CYS A 352 3.26 5.94 -16.89
N GLY A 353 4.39 6.24 -17.55
CA GLY A 353 4.69 7.58 -18.05
C GLY A 353 3.70 8.07 -19.10
N PHE A 354 3.27 7.20 -20.03
CA PHE A 354 2.22 7.54 -20.99
C PHE A 354 0.92 7.94 -20.30
N ILE A 355 0.49 7.15 -19.31
CA ILE A 355 -0.76 7.40 -18.58
C ILE A 355 -0.68 8.69 -17.77
N LEU A 356 0.47 8.96 -17.14
CA LEU A 356 0.73 10.24 -16.48
C LEU A 356 0.72 11.44 -17.43
N CYS A 357 1.00 11.24 -18.72
CA CYS A 357 1.01 12.31 -19.72
C CYS A 357 -0.39 12.69 -20.23
N ILE A 358 -1.36 11.78 -20.14
CA ILE A 358 -2.74 11.97 -20.62
C ILE A 358 -3.74 12.34 -19.51
N LEU A 359 -3.29 12.30 -18.25
CA LEU A 359 -4.03 12.70 -17.04
C LEU A 359 -3.60 14.09 -16.58
#